data_AF-A0A522CYH2-F1
#
_entry.id   AF-A0A522CYH2-F1
#
_cell.length_a   1.000
_cell.length_b   1.000
_cell.length_c   1.000
_cell.angle_alpha   90.00
_cell.angle_beta   90.00
_cell.angle_gamma   90.00
#
_symmetry.space_group_name_H-M   'P 1'
#
loop_
_entity.id
_entity.type
_entity.pdbx_description
1 polymer ?
#
loop_
_entity_poly.entity_id
_entity_poly.type
_entity_poly.pdbx_seq_one_letter_code
_entity_poly.pdbx_strand_id
1 'polypeptide(L)'
;MKHSLHGGDLSRHLALWPTARGAIAEVTAPSHTGSYRMSLKSLTLGALAGAAMLFAAGAVSAQSSLATGRLSFVQPNGTAGPNDVIHVYLRLTLDESSVALSVDEFGAVTSGGPSLSEIADAGIDVNQSYGVGIGGYVGCGGSFFPTGCSGGEYAFDFNPAPVNFTLNGGESLDFLWLTFTPSGGPAAPGIYNFYETAITLDAYGQDANGDFVFRTFSPFGATCTHGDNSCDFSRTVAGGGGVVPEPATWALMIGGFGLAGSALRRRRAVLA
;
A
#
# COMPACT_ATOMS: atom_id res chain seq x y z
N MET A 1 13.93 -10.65 55.91
CA MET A 1 14.00 -11.54 54.74
C MET A 1 13.31 -10.78 53.60
N LYS A 2 13.91 -9.91 52.78
CA LYS A 2 15.01 -10.00 51.80
C LYS A 2 14.93 -11.20 50.85
N HIS A 3 14.52 -10.91 49.59
CA HIS A 3 14.91 -11.42 48.26
C HIS A 3 13.82 -10.88 47.28
N SER A 4 13.98 -9.99 46.29
CA SER A 4 15.02 -9.51 45.35
C SER A 4 15.27 -10.41 44.12
N LEU A 5 14.92 -9.86 42.94
CA LEU A 5 15.44 -10.06 41.55
C LEU A 5 14.95 -11.34 40.80
N HIS A 6 14.69 -11.42 39.48
CA HIS A 6 15.01 -10.72 38.21
C HIS A 6 13.80 -10.90 37.23
N GLY A 7 13.58 -10.20 36.10
CA GLY A 7 14.48 -9.63 35.09
C GLY A 7 14.72 -10.63 33.92
N GLY A 8 14.10 -10.43 32.75
CA GLY A 8 14.35 -11.20 31.51
C GLY A 8 13.26 -10.94 30.45
N ASP A 9 13.43 -9.97 29.56
CA ASP A 9 14.11 -10.04 28.25
C ASP A 9 13.21 -10.64 27.14
N LEU A 10 12.39 -9.78 26.54
CA LEU A 10 11.64 -10.04 25.30
C LEU A 10 12.55 -9.66 24.12
N SER A 11 13.43 -10.58 23.76
CA SER A 11 14.28 -10.47 22.59
C SER A 11 13.82 -11.41 21.48
N ARG A 12 13.44 -10.81 20.34
CA ARG A 12 13.74 -11.24 18.96
C ARG A 12 13.15 -12.57 18.47
N HIS A 13 12.09 -12.47 17.66
CA HIS A 13 11.86 -13.40 16.55
C HIS A 13 11.74 -12.64 15.23
N LEU A 14 12.90 -12.39 14.61
CA LEU A 14 13.03 -12.12 13.19
C LEU A 14 12.78 -13.44 12.44
N ALA A 15 11.68 -13.53 11.69
CA ALA A 15 11.44 -14.62 10.76
C ALA A 15 12.20 -14.32 9.45
N LEU A 16 13.24 -15.11 9.20
CA LEU A 16 14.01 -15.16 7.97
C LEU A 16 13.18 -15.83 6.85
N TRP A 17 13.07 -15.16 5.72
CA TRP A 17 12.50 -15.69 4.47
C TRP A 17 13.49 -16.62 3.76
N PRO A 18 13.08 -17.79 3.22
CA PRO A 18 13.91 -18.53 2.29
C PRO A 18 13.65 -18.11 0.84
N THR A 19 14.71 -17.66 0.18
CA THR A 19 14.80 -17.43 -1.27
C THR A 19 14.67 -18.76 -2.04
N ALA A 20 13.71 -18.84 -2.96
CA ALA A 20 13.59 -19.95 -3.90
C ALA A 20 14.68 -19.87 -4.99
N ARG A 21 15.55 -20.89 -5.07
CA ARG A 21 16.44 -21.16 -6.20
C ARG A 21 16.05 -22.50 -6.83
N GLY A 22 15.61 -22.42 -8.09
CA GLY A 22 15.96 -23.33 -9.19
C GLY A 22 15.51 -24.79 -9.11
N ALA A 23 14.54 -25.15 -9.95
CA ALA A 23 14.58 -26.41 -10.70
C ALA A 23 13.76 -26.26 -11.99
N ILE A 24 14.48 -26.28 -13.11
CA ILE A 24 13.96 -26.30 -14.46
C ILE A 24 13.83 -27.79 -14.80
N ALA A 25 12.62 -28.28 -15.09
CA ALA A 25 12.41 -29.66 -15.52
C ALA A 25 11.61 -29.65 -16.84
N GLU A 26 12.41 -29.66 -17.92
CA GLU A 26 12.26 -30.36 -19.19
C GLU A 26 10.88 -30.96 -19.54
N VAL A 27 10.24 -30.33 -20.53
CA VAL A 27 9.08 -30.83 -21.27
C VAL A 27 9.48 -32.03 -22.12
N THR A 28 8.86 -33.18 -21.89
CA THR A 28 8.91 -34.33 -22.81
C THR A 28 7.49 -34.70 -23.25
N ALA A 29 7.18 -34.46 -24.52
CA ALA A 29 5.93 -34.86 -25.16
C ALA A 29 6.07 -36.25 -25.78
N PRO A 30 5.10 -37.17 -25.62
CA PRO A 30 5.07 -38.41 -26.38
C PRO A 30 4.42 -38.20 -27.76
N SER A 31 5.17 -38.55 -28.80
CA SER A 31 4.75 -38.63 -30.19
C SER A 31 3.83 -39.84 -30.44
N HIS A 32 2.55 -39.60 -30.76
CA HIS A 32 1.69 -40.61 -31.37
C HIS A 32 1.41 -40.25 -32.83
N THR A 33 2.11 -40.95 -33.72
CA THR A 33 1.84 -41.04 -35.15
C THR A 33 0.59 -41.89 -35.39
N GLY A 34 -0.55 -41.23 -35.64
CA GLY A 34 -1.79 -41.86 -36.10
C GLY A 34 -2.13 -41.39 -37.52
N SER A 35 -1.72 -42.16 -38.52
CA SER A 35 -2.04 -41.95 -39.93
C SER A 35 -3.49 -42.31 -40.23
N TYR A 36 -4.37 -41.31 -40.35
CA TYR A 36 -5.73 -41.47 -40.84
C TYR A 36 -5.81 -41.13 -42.33
N ARG A 37 -6.00 -42.15 -43.17
CA ARG A 37 -6.34 -42.01 -44.59
C ARG A 37 -7.81 -41.60 -44.72
N MET A 38 -8.08 -40.34 -45.04
CA MET A 38 -9.43 -39.91 -45.45
C MET A 38 -9.66 -40.24 -46.93
N SER A 39 -10.55 -41.20 -47.17
CA SER A 39 -11.10 -41.52 -48.48
C SER A 39 -12.23 -40.54 -48.80
N LEU A 40 -11.99 -39.66 -49.77
CA LEU A 40 -12.97 -38.70 -50.28
C LEU A 40 -13.96 -39.45 -51.17
N LYS A 41 -15.17 -39.73 -50.67
CA LYS A 41 -16.32 -40.07 -51.52
C LYS A 41 -17.21 -38.85 -51.66
N SER A 42 -17.32 -38.39 -52.89
CA SER A 42 -18.24 -37.36 -53.35
C SER A 42 -19.67 -37.74 -53.01
N LEU A 43 -20.37 -36.88 -52.25
CA LEU A 43 -21.82 -36.93 -52.15
C LEU A 43 -22.41 -35.59 -52.58
N THR A 44 -23.29 -35.76 -53.56
CA THR A 44 -24.13 -34.83 -54.32
C THR A 44 -24.89 -33.79 -53.49
N LEU A 45 -24.96 -32.58 -54.07
CA LEU A 45 -25.87 -31.48 -53.74
C LEU A 45 -27.33 -31.96 -53.58
N GLY A 46 -27.94 -31.60 -52.46
CA GLY A 46 -29.37 -31.61 -52.24
C GLY A 46 -29.76 -30.36 -51.46
N ALA A 47 -30.28 -29.36 -52.15
CA ALA A 47 -30.76 -28.11 -51.58
C ALA A 47 -32.07 -28.36 -50.81
N LEU A 48 -32.10 -28.01 -49.52
CA LEU A 48 -33.33 -27.74 -48.79
C LEU A 48 -33.09 -26.54 -47.87
N ALA A 49 -33.85 -25.49 -48.14
CA ALA A 49 -33.91 -24.27 -47.37
C ALA A 49 -34.42 -24.57 -45.95
N GLY A 50 -33.57 -24.34 -44.96
CA GLY A 50 -33.91 -24.35 -43.54
C GLY A 50 -33.45 -23.03 -42.94
N ALA A 51 -34.39 -22.26 -42.41
CA ALA A 51 -34.14 -21.00 -41.73
C ALA A 51 -33.18 -21.22 -40.54
N ALA A 52 -31.93 -20.79 -40.69
CA ALA A 52 -31.01 -20.65 -39.56
C ALA A 52 -31.32 -19.32 -38.88
N MET A 53 -32.19 -19.35 -37.86
CA MET A 53 -32.28 -18.26 -36.90
C MET A 53 -30.89 -18.10 -36.27
N LEU A 54 -30.34 -16.89 -36.40
CA LEU A 54 -29.17 -16.45 -35.66
C LEU A 54 -29.46 -16.58 -34.16
N PHE A 55 -28.84 -17.55 -33.51
CA PHE A 55 -28.45 -17.38 -32.12
C PHE A 55 -26.98 -16.99 -32.15
N ALA A 56 -26.74 -15.68 -32.27
CA ALA A 56 -25.57 -15.11 -31.63
C ALA A 56 -25.78 -15.36 -30.13
N ALA A 57 -25.32 -16.51 -29.63
CA ALA A 57 -25.01 -16.63 -28.23
C ALA A 57 -23.98 -15.53 -27.98
N GLY A 58 -24.44 -14.40 -27.44
CA GLY A 58 -23.55 -13.43 -26.86
C GLY A 58 -22.64 -14.24 -25.96
N ALA A 59 -21.35 -14.22 -26.25
CA ALA A 59 -20.38 -14.68 -25.29
C ALA A 59 -20.67 -13.83 -24.04
N VAL A 60 -21.36 -14.43 -23.06
CA VAL A 60 -21.32 -13.94 -21.70
C VAL A 60 -19.85 -14.15 -21.36
N SER A 61 -19.04 -13.12 -21.59
CA SER A 61 -17.74 -13.02 -20.97
C SER A 61 -18.01 -13.32 -19.50
N ALA A 62 -17.37 -14.35 -18.96
CA ALA A 62 -17.31 -14.55 -17.53
C ALA A 62 -16.73 -13.24 -16.96
N GLN A 63 -17.61 -12.33 -16.53
CA GLN A 63 -17.19 -11.11 -15.89
C GLN A 63 -16.58 -11.57 -14.57
N SER A 64 -15.29 -11.28 -14.39
CA SER A 64 -14.62 -11.55 -13.13
C SER A 64 -15.44 -10.89 -12.02
N SER A 65 -15.67 -11.63 -10.94
CA SER A 65 -16.31 -11.09 -9.73
C SER A 65 -15.37 -10.20 -8.92
N LEU A 66 -14.12 -10.08 -9.35
CA LEU A 66 -13.09 -9.30 -8.70
C LEU A 66 -13.21 -7.83 -9.13
N ALA A 67 -13.35 -6.94 -8.16
CA ALA A 67 -13.34 -5.51 -8.42
C ALA A 67 -11.98 -5.09 -8.98
N THR A 68 -11.97 -4.26 -10.01
CA THR A 68 -10.75 -3.72 -10.62
C THR A 68 -10.72 -2.20 -10.49
N GLY A 69 -9.52 -1.65 -10.47
CA GLY A 69 -9.36 -0.21 -10.34
C GLY A 69 -7.91 0.20 -10.22
N ARG A 70 -7.72 1.39 -9.66
CA ARG A 70 -6.40 1.96 -9.41
C ARG A 70 -6.30 2.58 -8.03
N LEU A 71 -5.08 2.62 -7.53
CA LEU A 71 -4.72 3.27 -6.29
C LEU A 71 -3.79 4.46 -6.56
N SER A 72 -3.99 5.57 -5.86
CA SER A 72 -3.14 6.77 -6.01
C SER A 72 -3.02 7.54 -4.70
N PHE A 73 -1.97 8.35 -4.54
CA PHE A 73 -1.88 9.29 -3.42
C PHE A 73 -2.83 10.47 -3.64
N VAL A 74 -3.59 10.86 -2.60
CA VAL A 74 -4.46 12.05 -2.66
C VAL A 74 -3.62 13.32 -2.78
N GLN A 75 -2.53 13.39 -2.01
CA GLN A 75 -1.55 14.46 -2.07
C GLN A 75 -0.14 13.84 -2.07
N PRO A 76 0.42 13.52 -3.26
CA PRO A 76 1.72 12.87 -3.37
C PRO A 76 2.83 13.76 -2.81
N ASN A 77 2.79 15.07 -3.10
CA ASN A 77 3.86 16.01 -2.76
C ASN A 77 3.37 17.13 -1.82
N GLY A 78 4.24 17.57 -0.91
CA GLY A 78 3.93 18.68 -0.01
C GLY A 78 5.11 19.12 0.84
N THR A 79 4.86 20.07 1.73
CA THR A 79 5.82 20.53 2.74
C THR A 79 5.35 20.11 4.13
N ALA A 80 6.29 19.85 5.03
CA ALA A 80 6.01 19.59 6.44
C ALA A 80 6.96 20.40 7.33
N GLY A 81 6.50 20.76 8.51
CA GLY A 81 7.35 21.26 9.58
C GLY A 81 8.17 20.13 10.22
N PRO A 82 9.30 20.46 10.89
CA PRO A 82 10.14 19.46 11.57
C PRO A 82 9.41 18.61 12.61
N ASN A 83 8.34 19.12 13.21
CA ASN A 83 7.57 18.41 14.24
C ASN A 83 6.22 17.90 13.74
N ASP A 84 5.94 18.02 12.44
CA ASP A 84 4.62 17.70 11.91
C ASP A 84 4.45 16.19 11.78
N VAL A 85 3.27 15.72 12.18
CA VAL A 85 2.79 14.38 11.85
C VAL A 85 2.33 14.38 10.41
N ILE A 86 2.90 13.51 9.59
CA ILE A 86 2.60 13.40 8.17
C ILE A 86 1.59 12.27 7.97
N HIS A 87 0.40 12.65 7.49
CA HIS A 87 -0.64 11.70 7.11
C HIS A 87 -0.58 11.40 5.62
N VAL A 88 -0.58 10.11 5.27
CA VAL A 88 -0.62 9.62 3.90
C VAL A 88 -2.03 9.15 3.59
N TYR A 89 -2.73 9.92 2.75
CA TYR A 89 -4.03 9.52 2.23
C TYR A 89 -3.90 8.85 0.87
N LEU A 90 -4.60 7.73 0.70
CA LEU A 90 -4.75 7.04 -0.56
C LEU A 90 -6.16 7.24 -1.10
N ARG A 91 -6.25 7.23 -2.42
CA ARG A 91 -7.48 7.20 -3.20
C ARG A 91 -7.57 5.89 -3.94
N LEU A 92 -8.55 5.08 -3.59
CA LEU A 92 -8.98 3.92 -4.37
C LEU A 92 -10.07 4.38 -5.34
N THR A 93 -9.87 4.15 -6.64
CA THR A 93 -10.89 4.42 -7.67
C THR A 93 -11.17 3.13 -8.43
N LEU A 94 -12.42 2.69 -8.46
CA LEU A 94 -12.80 1.54 -9.28
C LEU A 94 -12.95 1.94 -10.75
N ASP A 95 -12.65 1.01 -11.65
CA ASP A 95 -12.92 1.21 -13.07
C ASP A 95 -14.43 1.34 -13.31
N GLU A 96 -14.86 2.07 -14.34
CA GLU A 96 -16.29 2.30 -14.62
C GLU A 96 -17.06 0.98 -14.83
N SER A 97 -16.41 -0.02 -15.43
CA SER A 97 -16.99 -1.35 -15.66
C SER A 97 -16.74 -2.34 -14.52
N SER A 98 -16.09 -1.92 -13.43
CA SER A 98 -15.84 -2.79 -12.29
C SER A 98 -17.14 -3.17 -11.59
N VAL A 99 -17.17 -4.39 -11.06
CA VAL A 99 -18.17 -4.75 -10.05
C VAL A 99 -17.97 -3.88 -8.80
N ALA A 100 -19.05 -3.71 -8.02
CA ALA A 100 -18.97 -2.99 -6.76
C ALA A 100 -18.07 -3.73 -5.76
N LEU A 101 -17.31 -2.97 -4.98
CA LEU A 101 -16.54 -3.46 -3.84
C LEU A 101 -17.27 -3.05 -2.56
N SER A 102 -17.73 -4.01 -1.78
CA SER A 102 -18.39 -3.78 -0.49
C SER A 102 -17.60 -4.42 0.64
N VAL A 103 -17.41 -3.67 1.71
CA VAL A 103 -16.74 -4.13 2.93
C VAL A 103 -17.66 -3.84 4.11
N ASP A 104 -17.89 -4.85 4.94
CA ASP A 104 -18.72 -4.72 6.13
C ASP A 104 -18.01 -3.98 7.28
N GLU A 105 -18.70 -3.84 8.41
CA GLU A 105 -18.16 -3.16 9.60
C GLU A 105 -16.99 -3.89 10.27
N PHE A 106 -16.78 -5.18 9.95
CA PHE A 106 -15.71 -6.00 10.49
C PHE A 106 -14.50 -6.12 9.54
N GLY A 107 -14.57 -5.48 8.37
CA GLY A 107 -13.51 -5.51 7.37
C GLY A 107 -13.57 -6.70 6.42
N ALA A 108 -14.66 -7.47 6.42
CA ALA A 108 -14.85 -8.55 5.48
C ALA A 108 -15.38 -8.00 4.14
N VAL A 109 -14.77 -8.46 3.05
CA VAL A 109 -15.18 -8.17 1.68
C VAL A 109 -16.42 -9.00 1.35
N THR A 110 -17.55 -8.33 1.16
CA THR A 110 -18.86 -8.94 0.91
C THR A 110 -19.26 -8.93 -0.55
N SER A 111 -18.65 -8.06 -1.37
CA SER A 111 -18.78 -8.03 -2.82
C SER A 111 -17.48 -7.50 -3.45
N GLY A 112 -17.21 -7.86 -4.72
CA GLY A 112 -15.99 -7.40 -5.42
C GLY A 112 -14.70 -8.14 -5.04
N GLY A 113 -14.81 -9.24 -4.28
CA GLY A 113 -13.69 -10.12 -3.92
C GLY A 113 -13.44 -11.25 -4.93
N PRO A 114 -12.35 -12.03 -4.73
CA PRO A 114 -12.08 -13.21 -5.55
C PRO A 114 -13.21 -14.22 -5.41
N SER A 115 -13.58 -14.83 -6.53
CA SER A 115 -14.53 -15.94 -6.58
C SER A 115 -14.02 -17.15 -5.81
N LEU A 116 -14.94 -18.05 -5.42
CA LEU A 116 -14.56 -19.33 -4.80
C LEU A 116 -13.60 -20.15 -5.69
N SER A 117 -13.75 -20.08 -7.01
CA SER A 117 -12.80 -20.70 -7.94
C SER A 117 -11.42 -20.07 -7.89
N GLU A 118 -11.31 -18.74 -7.85
CA GLU A 118 -10.01 -18.05 -7.73
C GLU A 118 -9.34 -18.34 -6.38
N ILE A 119 -10.13 -18.47 -5.31
CA ILE A 119 -9.66 -18.88 -3.98
C ILE A 119 -9.16 -20.34 -4.01
N ALA A 120 -9.91 -21.24 -4.65
CA ALA A 120 -9.52 -22.65 -4.82
C ALA A 120 -8.24 -22.80 -5.63
N ASP A 121 -8.12 -22.08 -6.74
CA ASP A 121 -6.95 -22.08 -7.62
C ASP A 121 -5.71 -21.49 -6.92
N ALA A 122 -5.92 -20.57 -5.99
CA ALA A 122 -4.86 -20.08 -5.11
C ALA A 122 -4.44 -21.14 -4.07
N GLY A 123 -5.12 -22.28 -3.95
CA GLY A 123 -4.76 -23.40 -3.08
C GLY A 123 -5.35 -23.31 -1.67
N ILE A 124 -6.44 -22.56 -1.49
CA ILE A 124 -7.26 -22.59 -0.27
C ILE A 124 -8.41 -23.59 -0.50
N ASP A 125 -8.65 -24.51 0.43
CA ASP A 125 -9.88 -25.31 0.41
C ASP A 125 -11.07 -24.39 0.68
N VAL A 126 -11.97 -24.26 -0.30
CA VAL A 126 -13.14 -23.38 -0.23
C VAL A 126 -14.11 -23.75 0.89
N ASN A 127 -14.08 -25.00 1.38
CA ASN A 127 -14.87 -25.43 2.53
C ASN A 127 -14.23 -25.03 3.87
N GLN A 128 -12.96 -24.64 3.84
CA GLN A 128 -12.18 -24.14 4.98
C GLN A 128 -11.73 -22.69 4.76
N SER A 129 -12.41 -21.96 3.87
CA SER A 129 -12.20 -20.52 3.71
C SER A 129 -12.87 -19.78 4.86
N TYR A 130 -12.11 -18.90 5.52
CA TYR A 130 -12.59 -18.12 6.65
C TYR A 130 -13.05 -16.72 6.23
N GLY A 131 -12.68 -16.26 5.04
CA GLY A 131 -13.14 -14.98 4.49
C GLY A 131 -12.12 -14.32 3.59
N VAL A 132 -12.51 -13.13 3.12
CA VAL A 132 -11.65 -12.21 2.37
C VAL A 132 -11.69 -10.87 3.10
N GLY A 133 -10.53 -10.29 3.35
CA GLY A 133 -10.39 -8.96 3.95
C GLY A 133 -9.63 -8.00 3.06
N ILE A 134 -9.59 -6.72 3.46
CA ILE A 134 -8.65 -5.75 2.89
C ILE A 134 -7.33 -5.85 3.66
N GLY A 135 -6.24 -5.98 2.91
CA GLY A 135 -4.89 -5.75 3.41
C GLY A 135 -4.14 -4.77 2.54
N GLY A 136 -2.83 -4.77 2.67
CA GLY A 136 -1.96 -3.98 1.83
C GLY A 136 -0.54 -4.01 2.34
N TYR A 137 0.33 -3.33 1.60
CA TYR A 137 1.74 -3.25 1.93
C TYR A 137 2.31 -1.89 1.59
N VAL A 138 3.45 -1.59 2.21
CA VAL A 138 4.30 -0.45 1.86
C VAL A 138 5.67 -0.96 1.44
N GLY A 139 6.17 -0.43 0.34
CA GLY A 139 7.53 -0.61 -0.11
C GLY A 139 8.47 0.10 0.85
N CYS A 140 9.40 -0.66 1.42
CA CYS A 140 10.34 -0.13 2.41
C CYS A 140 11.60 0.43 1.72
N GLY A 141 11.37 1.43 0.86
CA GLY A 141 12.40 2.17 0.14
C GLY A 141 12.16 3.68 0.21
N GLY A 142 13.18 4.46 -0.11
CA GLY A 142 13.16 5.91 0.05
C GLY A 142 13.65 6.39 1.42
N SER A 143 13.68 7.70 1.62
CA SER A 143 14.27 8.33 2.82
C SER A 143 13.40 8.23 4.09
N PHE A 144 12.11 7.89 3.98
CA PHE A 144 11.32 7.48 5.16
C PHE A 144 11.79 6.13 5.73
N PHE A 145 12.41 5.29 4.90
CA PHE A 145 12.80 3.90 5.19
C PHE A 145 14.30 3.67 4.91
N PRO A 146 15.22 4.32 5.64
CA PRO A 146 16.65 4.30 5.33
C PRO A 146 17.30 2.93 5.52
N THR A 147 16.72 2.05 6.35
CA THR A 147 17.22 0.70 6.62
C THR A 147 16.08 -0.32 6.54
N GLY A 148 15.56 -0.55 5.33
CA GLY A 148 14.39 -1.42 5.13
C GLY A 148 13.16 -0.89 5.86
N CYS A 149 12.27 -1.76 6.34
CA CYS A 149 11.01 -1.36 7.00
C CYS A 149 11.20 -0.82 8.42
N SER A 150 12.35 -0.21 8.72
CA SER A 150 12.58 0.49 9.98
C SER A 150 12.51 1.99 9.70
N GLY A 151 11.63 2.66 10.45
CA GLY A 151 11.49 4.11 10.37
C GLY A 151 12.82 4.80 10.66
N GLY A 152 13.18 5.77 9.82
CA GLY A 152 14.36 6.61 10.02
C GLY A 152 14.12 7.66 11.09
N GLU A 153 14.00 8.92 10.66
CA GLU A 153 13.62 10.02 11.55
C GLU A 153 12.13 10.07 11.88
N TYR A 154 11.33 9.25 11.19
CA TYR A 154 9.91 9.08 11.44
C TYR A 154 9.64 7.64 11.85
N ALA A 155 8.92 7.46 12.95
CA ALA A 155 8.17 6.23 13.19
C ALA A 155 6.98 6.18 12.21
N PHE A 156 6.61 4.99 11.75
CA PHE A 156 5.48 4.80 10.87
C PHE A 156 4.49 3.81 11.47
N ASP A 157 3.21 4.09 11.28
CA ASP A 157 2.11 3.26 11.71
C ASP A 157 1.16 3.03 10.53
N PHE A 158 0.75 1.78 10.32
CA PHE A 158 -0.34 1.46 9.42
C PHE A 158 -1.66 1.84 10.08
N ASN A 159 -2.46 2.62 9.39
CA ASN A 159 -3.82 2.89 9.80
C ASN A 159 -4.72 1.70 9.43
N PRO A 160 -5.77 1.41 10.21
CA PRO A 160 -6.72 0.37 9.86
C PRO A 160 -7.29 0.60 8.46
N ALA A 161 -7.45 -0.48 7.70
CA ALA A 161 -8.13 -0.44 6.41
C ALA A 161 -9.55 0.14 6.55
N PRO A 162 -10.08 0.80 5.51
CA PRO A 162 -11.45 1.30 5.54
C PRO A 162 -12.44 0.14 5.69
N VAL A 163 -13.47 0.34 6.50
CA VAL A 163 -14.55 -0.62 6.77
C VAL A 163 -15.91 0.06 6.57
N ASN A 164 -16.97 -0.73 6.47
CA ASN A 164 -18.35 -0.27 6.33
C ASN A 164 -18.56 0.69 5.15
N PHE A 165 -18.15 0.25 3.95
CA PHE A 165 -18.33 1.04 2.74
C PHE A 165 -18.78 0.18 1.56
N THR A 166 -19.35 0.83 0.56
CA THR A 166 -19.59 0.23 -0.76
C THR A 166 -19.16 1.24 -1.81
N LEU A 167 -18.33 0.78 -2.74
CA LEU A 167 -17.78 1.57 -3.82
C LEU A 167 -18.23 0.95 -5.15
N ASN A 168 -18.94 1.71 -5.96
CA ASN A 168 -19.40 1.28 -7.28
C ASN A 168 -18.36 1.60 -8.37
N GLY A 169 -18.53 1.03 -9.57
CA GLY A 169 -17.68 1.33 -10.71
C GLY A 169 -17.61 2.84 -11.01
N GLY A 170 -16.41 3.36 -11.18
CA GLY A 170 -16.13 4.79 -11.39
C GLY A 170 -16.10 5.65 -10.12
N GLU A 171 -16.52 5.12 -8.97
CA GLU A 171 -16.47 5.86 -7.71
C GLU A 171 -15.06 5.83 -7.09
N SER A 172 -14.81 6.78 -6.19
CA SER A 172 -13.53 6.90 -5.47
C SER A 172 -13.73 6.98 -3.96
N LEU A 173 -12.84 6.36 -3.21
CA LEU A 173 -12.76 6.43 -1.75
C LEU A 173 -11.38 6.91 -1.33
N ASP A 174 -11.37 7.98 -0.52
CA ASP A 174 -10.17 8.48 0.13
C ASP A 174 -10.12 8.00 1.58
N PHE A 175 -8.98 7.47 2.01
CA PHE A 175 -8.80 7.00 3.38
C PHE A 175 -7.34 7.19 3.83
N LEU A 176 -7.16 7.31 5.15
CA LEU A 176 -5.85 7.42 5.77
C LEU A 176 -5.20 6.04 5.79
N TRP A 177 -4.00 5.94 5.21
CA TRP A 177 -3.30 4.66 5.06
C TRP A 177 -2.09 4.52 5.98
N LEU A 178 -1.24 5.55 6.03
CA LEU A 178 -0.04 5.58 6.85
C LEU A 178 0.04 6.89 7.62
N THR A 179 0.60 6.80 8.82
CA THR A 179 0.95 7.97 9.63
C THR A 179 2.45 7.92 9.92
N PHE A 180 3.17 8.98 9.56
CA PHE A 180 4.57 9.17 9.93
C PHE A 180 4.68 10.19 11.05
N THR A 181 5.22 9.77 12.18
CA THR A 181 5.41 10.61 13.38
C THR A 181 6.89 10.82 13.62
N PRO A 182 7.39 12.06 13.74
CA PRO A 182 8.80 12.31 14.06
C PRO A 182 9.23 11.54 15.32
N SER A 183 10.31 10.78 15.21
CA SER A 183 10.86 9.97 16.29
C SER A 183 12.18 10.57 16.78
N GLY A 184 12.28 10.85 18.08
CA GLY A 184 13.53 11.30 18.69
C GLY A 184 13.82 12.81 18.57
N GLY A 185 12.88 13.61 18.06
CA GLY A 185 13.00 15.07 17.99
C GLY A 185 12.43 15.64 16.68
N PRO A 186 12.71 16.93 16.40
CA PRO A 186 12.36 17.52 15.12
C PRO A 186 13.11 16.83 13.98
N ALA A 187 12.41 16.44 12.92
CA ALA A 187 12.99 15.91 11.70
C ALA A 187 13.92 16.92 11.04
N ALA A 188 15.02 16.43 10.48
CA ALA A 188 16.01 17.23 9.80
C ALA A 188 15.43 17.87 8.52
N PRO A 189 15.98 19.02 8.10
CA PRO A 189 15.60 19.61 6.82
C PRO A 189 15.94 18.65 5.68
N GLY A 190 15.00 18.38 4.79
CA GLY A 190 15.25 17.46 3.67
C GLY A 190 13.99 17.01 2.95
N ILE A 191 14.17 16.18 1.93
CA ILE A 191 13.06 15.52 1.23
C ILE A 191 12.95 14.10 1.78
N TYR A 192 11.79 13.82 2.38
CA TYR A 192 11.41 12.49 2.84
C TYR A 192 10.47 11.88 1.81
N ASN A 193 10.81 10.69 1.30
CA ASN A 193 10.00 10.01 0.31
C ASN A 193 9.90 8.50 0.55
N PHE A 194 8.84 7.93 0.00
CA PHE A 194 8.69 6.48 -0.16
C PHE A 194 7.84 6.21 -1.40
N TYR A 195 7.97 5.00 -1.92
CA TYR A 195 7.27 4.56 -3.12
C TYR A 195 6.67 3.18 -2.90
N GLU A 196 5.84 2.77 -3.86
CA GLU A 196 5.26 1.42 -3.93
C GLU A 196 4.43 1.05 -2.70
N THR A 197 3.24 1.64 -2.56
CA THR A 197 2.24 1.11 -1.63
C THR A 197 1.02 0.60 -2.39
N ALA A 198 0.45 -0.49 -1.93
CA ALA A 198 -0.72 -1.12 -2.54
C ALA A 198 -1.73 -1.52 -1.48
N ILE A 199 -2.97 -1.64 -1.91
CA ILE A 199 -4.04 -2.34 -1.20
C ILE A 199 -4.29 -3.67 -1.89
N THR A 200 -4.57 -4.68 -1.09
CA THR A 200 -4.81 -6.05 -1.52
C THR A 200 -6.14 -6.55 -1.00
N LEU A 201 -6.70 -7.53 -1.70
CA LEU A 201 -7.76 -8.37 -1.19
C LEU A 201 -7.12 -9.68 -0.77
N ASP A 202 -7.29 -10.05 0.49
CA ASP A 202 -6.57 -11.14 1.08
C ASP A 202 -7.53 -12.21 1.56
N ALA A 203 -7.43 -13.39 0.94
CA ALA A 203 -8.18 -14.57 1.34
C ALA A 203 -7.37 -15.39 2.35
N TYR A 204 -8.04 -15.88 3.39
CA TYR A 204 -7.43 -16.70 4.42
C TYR A 204 -8.29 -17.92 4.74
N GLY A 205 -7.63 -19.05 4.97
CA GLY A 205 -8.28 -20.35 5.12
C GLY A 205 -7.28 -21.44 5.45
N GLN A 206 -7.70 -22.68 5.25
CA GLN A 206 -6.79 -23.83 5.27
C GLN A 206 -6.61 -24.41 3.86
N ASP A 207 -5.46 -25.00 3.60
CA ASP A 207 -5.24 -25.81 2.41
C ASP A 207 -5.78 -27.24 2.60
N ALA A 208 -5.60 -28.09 1.59
CA ALA A 208 -6.06 -29.48 1.63
C ALA A 208 -5.38 -30.34 2.73
N ASN A 209 -4.26 -29.90 3.29
CA ASN A 209 -3.56 -30.57 4.38
C ASN A 209 -4.00 -30.06 5.77
N GLY A 210 -4.85 -29.04 5.82
CA GLY A 210 -5.28 -28.37 7.05
C GLY A 210 -4.31 -27.27 7.51
N ASP A 211 -3.31 -26.91 6.70
CA ASP A 211 -2.37 -25.84 7.04
C ASP A 211 -3.00 -24.48 6.77
N PHE A 212 -2.82 -23.54 7.70
CA PHE A 212 -3.32 -22.18 7.50
C PHE A 212 -2.56 -21.49 6.36
N VAL A 213 -3.32 -20.95 5.43
CA VAL A 213 -2.81 -20.30 4.23
C VAL A 213 -3.45 -18.95 4.03
N PHE A 214 -2.64 -18.03 3.52
CA PHE A 214 -3.01 -16.67 3.16
C PHE A 214 -2.69 -16.45 1.68
N ARG A 215 -3.61 -15.81 0.95
CA ARG A 215 -3.47 -15.55 -0.48
C ARG A 215 -3.88 -14.13 -0.81
N THR A 216 -2.98 -13.46 -1.52
CA THR A 216 -3.07 -12.04 -1.83
C THR A 216 -3.47 -11.84 -3.28
N PHE A 217 -4.51 -11.05 -3.49
CA PHE A 217 -4.97 -10.58 -4.78
C PHE A 217 -4.72 -9.07 -4.85
N SER A 218 -4.10 -8.59 -5.93
CA SER A 218 -3.78 -7.16 -6.10
C SER A 218 -4.48 -6.60 -7.35
N PRO A 219 -5.82 -6.49 -7.34
CA PRO A 219 -6.55 -6.05 -8.52
C PRO A 219 -6.44 -4.53 -8.79
N PHE A 220 -5.90 -3.77 -7.84
CA PHE A 220 -5.77 -2.31 -7.93
C PHE A 220 -4.36 -1.83 -8.29
N GLY A 221 -3.38 -2.76 -8.29
CA GLY A 221 -1.97 -2.45 -8.41
C GLY A 221 -1.41 -1.61 -7.25
N ALA A 222 -0.13 -1.27 -7.36
CA ALA A 222 0.52 -0.33 -6.46
C ALA A 222 0.38 1.11 -6.98
N THR A 223 0.45 2.07 -6.07
CA THR A 223 0.53 3.52 -6.35
C THR A 223 1.66 3.88 -7.30
N CYS A 224 2.80 3.20 -7.16
CA CYS A 224 4.01 3.43 -7.94
C CYS A 224 4.77 2.13 -8.18
N THR A 225 5.54 2.12 -9.26
CA THR A 225 6.57 1.09 -9.45
C THR A 225 7.76 1.35 -8.52
N HIS A 226 8.39 0.27 -8.05
CA HIS A 226 9.59 0.35 -7.22
C HIS A 226 10.68 1.21 -7.88
N GLY A 227 11.12 2.26 -7.19
CA GLY A 227 12.20 3.15 -7.65
C GLY A 227 11.80 4.20 -8.69
N ASP A 228 10.49 4.40 -8.96
CA ASP A 228 10.01 5.50 -9.80
C ASP A 228 9.69 6.74 -8.95
N ASN A 229 10.57 7.74 -9.03
CA ASN A 229 10.43 9.00 -8.30
C ASN A 229 9.40 9.97 -8.92
N SER A 230 8.80 9.65 -10.08
CA SER A 230 7.85 10.55 -10.74
C SER A 230 6.46 10.54 -10.11
N CYS A 231 6.12 9.48 -9.38
CA CYS A 231 4.82 9.28 -8.75
C CYS A 231 4.91 9.09 -7.23
N ASP A 232 6.12 9.16 -6.66
CA ASP A 232 6.37 8.85 -5.25
C ASP A 232 5.59 9.77 -4.30
N PHE A 233 5.46 9.33 -3.06
CA PHE A 233 5.01 10.21 -2.00
C PHE A 233 6.21 10.94 -1.43
N SER A 234 6.19 12.26 -1.44
CA SER A 234 7.27 13.09 -0.92
C SER A 234 6.79 14.22 -0.02
N ARG A 235 7.59 14.51 1.02
CA ARG A 235 7.43 15.69 1.88
C ARG A 235 8.77 16.40 1.99
N THR A 236 8.78 17.68 1.64
CA THR A 236 9.91 18.56 1.92
C THR A 236 9.75 19.10 3.32
N VAL A 237 10.57 18.61 4.25
CA VAL A 237 10.67 19.16 5.60
C VAL A 237 11.46 20.45 5.51
N ALA A 238 10.75 21.56 5.71
CA ALA A 238 11.42 22.85 5.80
C ALA A 238 12.29 22.83 7.04
N GLY A 239 13.58 23.15 6.88
CA GLY A 239 14.41 23.35 8.04
C GLY A 239 13.79 24.44 8.88
N GLY A 240 13.49 24.13 10.15
CA GLY A 240 13.05 25.11 11.12
C GLY A 240 14.14 26.16 11.17
N GLY A 241 14.00 27.21 10.35
CA GLY A 241 15.08 28.15 10.05
C GLY A 241 15.65 28.59 11.36
N GLY A 242 16.87 28.12 11.66
CA GLY A 242 17.37 28.05 13.03
C GLY A 242 17.19 29.42 13.64
N VAL A 243 16.21 29.54 14.55
CA VAL A 243 15.50 30.78 14.90
C VAL A 243 16.45 31.95 14.78
N VAL A 244 16.53 32.54 13.58
CA VAL A 244 17.33 33.75 13.40
C VAL A 244 16.44 34.74 14.09
N PRO A 245 16.85 35.31 15.24
CA PRO A 245 16.01 36.28 15.91
C PRO A 245 15.64 37.31 14.83
N GLU A 246 14.35 37.59 14.69
CA GLU A 246 13.92 38.53 13.67
C GLU A 246 14.74 39.83 13.81
N PRO A 247 14.97 40.59 12.73
CA PRO A 247 15.75 41.82 12.80
C PRO A 247 15.30 42.76 13.93
N ALA A 248 14.01 42.74 14.26
CA ALA A 248 13.42 43.45 15.39
C ALA A 248 13.91 42.94 16.76
N THR A 249 14.09 41.64 16.94
CA THR A 249 14.63 41.03 18.15
C THR A 249 16.09 41.41 18.37
N TRP A 250 16.90 41.43 17.30
CA TRP A 250 18.28 41.96 17.38
C TRP A 250 18.27 43.44 17.73
N ALA A 251 17.41 44.23 17.10
CA ALA A 251 17.29 45.65 17.38
C ALA A 251 16.86 45.91 18.84
N LEU A 252 15.94 45.12 19.39
CA LEU A 252 15.51 45.22 20.79
C LEU A 252 16.62 44.80 21.76
N MET A 253 17.38 43.74 21.48
CA MET A 253 18.52 43.35 22.31
C MET A 253 19.61 44.42 22.29
N ILE A 254 20.01 44.88 21.10
CA ILE A 254 21.02 45.94 20.94
C ILE A 254 20.54 47.24 21.60
N GLY A 255 19.27 47.62 21.38
CA GLY A 255 18.66 48.78 21.98
C GLY A 255 18.60 48.68 23.51
N GLY A 256 18.26 47.52 24.06
CA GLY A 256 18.25 47.23 25.49
C GLY A 256 19.64 47.35 26.11
N PHE A 257 20.66 46.74 25.49
CA PHE A 257 22.05 46.86 25.94
C PHE A 257 22.57 48.29 25.83
N GLY A 258 22.23 49.02 24.76
CA GLY A 258 22.56 50.43 24.58
C GLY A 258 21.96 51.31 25.68
N LEU A 259 20.68 51.12 26.00
CA LEU A 259 20.00 51.84 27.09
C LEU A 259 20.60 51.52 28.45
N ALA A 260 20.83 50.24 28.76
CA ALA A 260 21.45 49.81 30.01
C ALA A 260 22.87 50.41 30.18
N GLY A 261 23.69 50.36 29.12
CA GLY A 261 25.00 50.99 29.09
C GLY A 261 24.95 52.51 29.29
N SER A 262 23.97 53.19 28.66
CA SER A 262 23.77 54.64 28.84
C SER A 262 23.39 55.02 30.27
N ALA A 263 22.58 54.20 30.94
CA ALA A 263 22.14 54.42 32.31
C ALA A 263 23.31 54.24 33.29
N LEU A 264 24.14 53.21 33.10
CA LEU A 264 25.34 52.98 33.90
C LEU A 264 26.37 54.11 33.73
N ARG A 265 26.55 54.63 32.51
CA ARG A 265 27.48 55.74 32.24
C ARG A 265 27.03 57.03 32.94
N ARG A 266 25.73 57.32 32.96
CA ARG A 266 25.16 58.48 33.67
C ARG A 266 25.37 58.40 35.19
N ARG A 267 25.24 57.21 35.80
CA ARG A 267 25.47 57.04 37.24
C ARG A 267 26.92 57.31 37.65
N ARG A 268 27.90 56.94 36.82
CA ARG A 268 29.32 57.23 37.09
C ARG A 268 29.63 58.73 37.10
N ALA A 269 28.96 59.52 36.26
CA ALA A 269 29.18 60.96 36.18
C ALA A 269 28.61 61.74 37.38
N VAL A 270 27.73 61.14 38.19
CA VAL A 270 27.14 61.77 39.39
C VAL A 270 27.97 61.49 40.65
N LEU A 271 28.89 60.51 40.60
CA LEU A 271 29.75 60.11 41.72
C LEU A 271 31.19 60.64 41.61
N ALA A 272 31.49 61.47 40.61
CA ALA A 272 32.76 62.16 40.41
C ALA A 272 32.56 63.66 40.61
#